data_AF-A0A5E4JJW4-F1
#
_entry.id   AF-A0A5E4JJW4-F1
#
_cell.length_a   1.000
_cell.length_b   1.000
_cell.length_c   1.000
_cell.angle_alpha   90.00
_cell.angle_beta   90.00
_cell.angle_gamma   90.00
#
_symmetry.space_group_name_H-M   'P 1'
#
loop_
_entity.id
_entity.type
_entity.pdbx_description
1 polymer ?
#
loop_
_entity_poly.entity_id
_entity_poly.type
_entity_poly.pdbx_seq_one_letter_code
_entity_poly.pdbx_strand_id
1 'polypeptide(L)'
;MNFWKPGPRRLRLRLRPGINMVDIIVDIETTGVDPLKDQVVAIGMIGEWGGMRIFQGTNEKQILQEFWKELRKGHEQVTIVGFNIDDFDWQFLKLRSLKHRVEIQHFQKYVQRKDIRLILDANRLKKGTRLSDYCAFLGIPDGDELVGSMIPQLFAEGKYEEIKKHLEFDLDKTLQIWKLMKEYRVVE
;
A
#
# COMPACT_ATOMS: atom_id res chain seq x y z
N MET A 1 -24.80 -15.52 44.14
CA MET A 1 -25.34 -15.09 42.84
C MET A 1 -25.20 -13.58 42.77
N ASN A 2 -24.17 -13.07 42.08
CA ASN A 2 -23.98 -11.64 41.83
C ASN A 2 -23.32 -11.52 40.45
N PHE A 3 -24.06 -10.96 39.51
CA PHE A 3 -23.64 -10.73 38.13
C PHE A 3 -22.75 -9.49 38.05
N TRP A 4 -21.51 -9.66 37.62
CA TRP A 4 -20.69 -8.55 37.15
C TRP A 4 -20.85 -8.44 35.63
N LYS A 5 -21.43 -7.33 35.15
CA LYS A 5 -21.39 -6.93 33.73
C LYS A 5 -20.42 -5.76 33.59
N PRO A 6 -19.36 -5.84 32.76
CA PRO A 6 -18.62 -4.64 32.40
C PRO A 6 -19.45 -3.81 31.41
N GLY A 7 -19.69 -2.55 31.76
CA GLY A 7 -20.25 -1.55 30.85
C GLY A 7 -19.28 -1.20 29.71
N PRO A 8 -19.77 -0.60 28.61
CA PRO A 8 -18.95 -0.32 27.43
C PRO A 8 -17.95 0.80 27.74
N ARG A 9 -16.66 0.46 27.83
CA ARG A 9 -15.59 1.47 27.83
C ARG A 9 -15.50 2.08 26.43
N ARG A 10 -16.16 3.23 26.21
CA ARG A 10 -15.84 4.10 25.08
C ARG A 10 -14.43 4.66 25.29
N LEU A 11 -13.43 4.00 24.71
CA LEU A 11 -12.09 4.57 24.60
C LEU A 11 -12.15 5.71 23.55
N ARG A 12 -12.32 6.96 24.01
CA ARG A 12 -11.94 8.10 23.18
C ARG A 12 -10.42 8.12 23.12
N LEU A 13 -9.83 7.73 21.99
CA LEU A 13 -8.41 7.96 21.73
C LEU A 13 -8.18 9.47 21.72
N ARG A 14 -7.52 9.99 22.75
CA ARG A 14 -6.87 11.29 22.66
C ARG A 14 -5.57 11.09 21.87
N LEU A 15 -5.52 11.59 20.64
CA LEU A 15 -4.27 11.81 19.93
C LEU A 15 -3.39 12.71 20.83
N ARG A 16 -2.12 12.32 21.02
CA ARG A 16 -1.16 13.18 21.73
C ARG A 16 -0.84 14.37 20.82
N PRO A 17 -1.00 15.63 21.26
CA PRO A 17 -0.58 16.78 20.47
C PRO A 17 0.93 16.68 20.19
N GLY A 18 1.33 16.80 18.93
CA GLY A 18 2.74 16.88 18.53
C GLY A 18 3.40 15.60 17.99
N ILE A 19 2.65 14.53 17.71
CA ILE A 19 3.19 13.39 16.95
C ILE A 19 2.95 13.66 15.46
N ASN A 20 4.04 13.85 14.70
CA ASN A 20 3.97 13.90 13.24
C ASN A 20 3.58 12.52 12.72
N MET A 21 2.38 12.41 12.15
CA MET A 21 2.02 11.24 11.36
C MET A 21 2.75 11.33 10.02
N VAL A 22 3.42 10.26 9.64
CA VAL A 22 4.09 10.18 8.34
C VAL A 22 3.23 9.36 7.39
N ASP A 23 2.92 9.94 6.24
CA ASP A 23 2.28 9.20 5.16
C ASP A 23 3.32 8.40 4.39
N ILE A 24 3.02 7.14 4.14
CA ILE A 24 3.84 6.24 3.33
C ILE A 24 2.96 5.73 2.20
N ILE A 25 3.28 6.10 0.97
CA ILE A 25 2.67 5.54 -0.23
C ILE A 25 3.22 4.13 -0.43
N VAL A 26 2.36 3.15 -0.69
CA VAL A 26 2.72 1.74 -0.92
C VAL A 26 1.97 1.22 -2.13
N ASP A 27 2.67 0.42 -2.93
CA ASP A 27 2.14 -0.34 -4.06
C ASP A 27 2.95 -1.65 -4.23
N ILE A 28 2.35 -2.68 -4.85
CA ILE A 28 3.02 -3.98 -5.06
C ILE A 28 2.85 -4.50 -6.49
N GLU A 29 3.87 -5.25 -6.93
CA GLU A 29 3.80 -6.04 -8.15
C GLU A 29 3.75 -7.53 -7.84
N THR A 30 2.92 -8.25 -8.59
CA THR A 30 2.64 -9.66 -8.36
C THR A 30 2.59 -10.46 -9.66
N THR A 31 2.85 -11.76 -9.58
CA THR A 31 2.71 -12.66 -10.75
C THR A 31 1.26 -12.99 -11.10
N GLY A 32 0.28 -12.37 -10.45
CA GLY A 32 -1.14 -12.63 -10.61
C GLY A 32 -1.93 -12.16 -9.40
N VAL A 33 -3.25 -12.32 -9.45
CA VAL A 33 -4.18 -11.69 -8.49
C VAL A 33 -4.58 -12.57 -7.31
N ASP A 34 -4.18 -13.84 -7.28
CA ASP A 34 -4.56 -14.80 -6.23
C ASP A 34 -3.39 -15.01 -5.24
N PRO A 35 -3.42 -14.40 -4.03
CA PRO A 35 -2.32 -14.50 -3.07
C PRO A 35 -2.04 -15.93 -2.57
N LEU A 36 -2.95 -16.87 -2.79
CA LEU A 36 -2.73 -18.28 -2.43
C LEU A 36 -1.87 -19.00 -3.47
N LYS A 37 -1.83 -18.51 -4.71
CA LYS A 37 -1.11 -19.13 -5.84
C LYS A 37 0.08 -18.27 -6.29
N ASP A 38 -0.16 -17.00 -6.50
CA ASP A 38 0.76 -16.02 -7.06
C ASP A 38 1.74 -15.49 -6.02
N GLN A 39 2.80 -14.80 -6.44
CA GLN A 39 3.84 -14.26 -5.54
C GLN A 39 4.04 -12.76 -5.75
N VAL A 40 4.50 -12.10 -4.68
CA VAL A 40 5.01 -10.73 -4.74
C VAL A 40 6.39 -10.75 -5.39
N VAL A 41 6.59 -9.90 -6.40
CA VAL A 41 7.85 -9.78 -7.14
C VAL A 41 8.54 -8.45 -6.88
N ALA A 42 7.78 -7.40 -6.54
CA ALA A 42 8.31 -6.13 -6.08
C ALA A 42 7.35 -5.48 -5.07
N ILE A 43 7.90 -4.71 -4.13
CA ILE A 43 7.16 -3.84 -3.21
C ILE A 43 7.77 -2.46 -3.26
N GLY A 44 6.93 -1.46 -3.45
CA GLY A 44 7.32 -0.08 -3.58
C GLY A 44 6.85 0.72 -2.37
N MET A 45 7.65 1.70 -1.93
CA MET A 45 7.14 2.71 -1.02
C MET A 45 7.81 4.08 -1.16
N ILE A 46 7.03 5.13 -0.91
CA ILE A 46 7.51 6.52 -0.80
C ILE A 46 7.13 7.05 0.58
N GLY A 47 8.11 7.49 1.36
CA GLY A 47 7.87 8.17 2.63
C GLY A 47 8.51 9.56 2.68
N GLU A 48 8.19 10.33 3.71
CA GLU A 48 8.66 11.71 3.90
C GLU A 48 10.17 11.83 4.15
N TRP A 49 10.88 10.72 4.41
CA TRP A 49 12.34 10.68 4.61
C TRP A 49 13.17 10.93 3.33
N GLY A 50 12.53 11.35 2.24
CA GLY A 50 13.22 11.89 1.07
C GLY A 50 13.60 10.87 -0.01
N GLY A 51 12.87 9.76 -0.14
CA GLY A 51 13.13 8.84 -1.25
C GLY A 51 12.13 7.70 -1.42
N MET A 52 11.98 7.30 -2.68
CA MET A 52 11.31 6.06 -3.09
C MET A 52 12.23 4.87 -2.82
N ARG A 53 11.65 3.76 -2.34
CA ARG A 53 12.37 2.49 -2.14
C ARG A 53 11.60 1.38 -2.83
N ILE A 54 12.32 0.58 -3.62
CA ILE A 54 11.80 -0.62 -4.27
C ILE A 54 12.53 -1.84 -3.69
N PHE A 55 11.76 -2.79 -3.18
CA PHE A 55 12.23 -4.10 -2.73
C PHE A 55 11.85 -5.12 -3.81
N GLN A 56 12.84 -5.73 -4.46
CA GLN A 56 12.61 -6.60 -5.61
C GLN A 56 13.60 -7.77 -5.61
N GLY A 57 13.18 -8.91 -6.14
CA GLY A 57 14.06 -10.04 -6.35
C GLY A 57 13.32 -11.33 -6.66
N THR A 58 14.04 -12.44 -6.69
CA THR A 58 13.46 -13.78 -6.89
C THR A 58 13.10 -14.49 -5.57
N ASN A 59 13.54 -13.94 -4.44
CA ASN A 59 13.26 -14.48 -3.11
C ASN A 59 12.17 -13.64 -2.41
N GLU A 60 10.90 -14.02 -2.61
CA GLU A 60 9.74 -13.33 -2.02
C GLU A 60 9.87 -13.13 -0.50
N LYS A 61 10.41 -14.12 0.23
CA LYS A 61 10.61 -14.01 1.68
C LYS A 61 11.53 -12.85 2.04
N GLN A 62 12.62 -12.68 1.29
CA GLN A 62 13.57 -11.60 1.52
C GLN A 62 12.93 -10.24 1.24
N ILE A 63 12.20 -10.10 0.13
CA ILE A 63 11.46 -8.88 -0.25
C ILE A 63 10.53 -8.45 0.89
N LEU A 64 9.73 -9.39 1.41
CA LEU A 64 8.81 -9.14 2.53
C LEU A 64 9.55 -8.73 3.81
N GLN A 65 10.66 -9.42 4.13
CA GLN A 65 11.46 -9.09 5.32
C GLN A 65 12.06 -7.68 5.26
N GLU A 66 12.56 -7.29 4.09
CA GLU A 66 13.15 -5.96 3.87
C GLU A 66 12.08 -4.88 3.94
N PHE A 67 10.94 -5.08 3.28
CA PHE A 67 9.80 -4.17 3.36
C PHE A 67 9.33 -3.95 4.80
N TRP A 68 9.02 -5.01 5.54
CA TRP A 68 8.56 -4.88 6.93
C TRP A 68 9.64 -4.30 7.85
N LYS A 69 10.94 -4.53 7.57
CA LYS A 69 12.04 -3.91 8.31
C LYS A 69 12.13 -2.41 8.04
N GLU A 70 11.99 -1.98 6.80
CA GLU A 70 12.08 -0.57 6.45
C GLU A 70 10.88 0.22 6.95
N LEU A 71 9.67 -0.32 6.82
CA LEU A 71 8.43 0.32 7.30
C LEU A 71 8.47 0.66 8.80
N ARG A 72 9.35 -0.01 9.57
CA ARG A 72 9.53 0.22 11.01
C ARG A 72 10.46 1.36 11.38
N LYS A 73 11.33 1.80 10.45
CA LYS A 73 12.42 2.70 10.81
C LYS A 73 11.89 4.08 11.18
N GLY A 74 11.85 4.40 12.47
CA GLY A 74 11.81 5.78 12.97
C GLY A 74 10.44 6.45 13.05
N HIS A 75 9.32 5.72 12.94
CA HIS A 75 7.99 6.32 12.94
C HIS A 75 7.11 5.81 14.10
N GLU A 76 6.72 6.72 15.00
CA GLU A 76 5.79 6.43 16.09
C GLU A 76 4.34 6.26 15.59
N GLN A 77 3.98 6.94 14.49
CA GLN A 77 2.68 6.85 13.82
C GLN A 77 2.83 6.96 12.31
N VAL A 78 2.21 6.04 11.59
CA VAL A 78 2.30 5.92 10.13
C VAL A 78 0.89 5.80 9.56
N THR A 79 0.64 6.53 8.47
CA THR A 79 -0.50 6.30 7.59
C THR A 79 0.01 5.61 6.33
N ILE A 80 -0.43 4.39 6.08
CA ILE A 80 -0.19 3.71 4.81
C ILE A 80 -1.24 4.17 3.82
N VAL A 81 -0.81 4.66 2.67
CA VAL A 81 -1.66 5.13 1.59
C VAL A 81 -1.40 4.27 0.36
N GLY A 82 -2.45 3.86 -0.33
CA GLY A 82 -2.31 3.14 -1.60
C GLY A 82 -3.60 3.17 -2.39
N PHE A 83 -3.55 2.69 -3.64
CA PHE A 83 -4.71 2.59 -4.50
C PHE A 83 -5.28 1.17 -4.47
N ASN A 84 -6.52 0.98 -4.01
CA ASN A 84 -7.10 -0.37 -3.82
C ASN A 84 -6.36 -1.25 -2.79
N ILE A 85 -5.55 -0.64 -1.94
CA ILE A 85 -4.68 -1.29 -0.95
C ILE A 85 -5.44 -2.19 0.02
N ASP A 86 -6.67 -1.85 0.42
CA ASP A 86 -7.42 -2.62 1.41
C ASP A 86 -7.94 -3.95 0.83
N ASP A 87 -8.29 -3.96 -0.45
CA ASP A 87 -8.86 -5.12 -1.16
C ASP A 87 -7.81 -5.96 -1.90
N PHE A 88 -6.63 -5.39 -2.19
CA PHE A 88 -5.57 -6.09 -2.92
C PHE A 88 -4.26 -6.17 -2.13
N ASP A 89 -3.42 -5.13 -2.17
CA ASP A 89 -2.03 -5.16 -1.72
C ASP A 89 -1.88 -5.65 -0.29
N TRP A 90 -2.68 -5.09 0.63
CA TRP A 90 -2.56 -5.40 2.05
C TRP A 90 -3.02 -6.83 2.36
N GLN A 91 -4.00 -7.35 1.62
CA GLN A 91 -4.39 -8.76 1.74
C GLN A 91 -3.29 -9.68 1.22
N PHE A 92 -2.68 -9.30 0.09
CA PHE A 92 -1.58 -10.03 -0.52
C PHE A 92 -0.38 -10.09 0.42
N LEU A 93 0.12 -8.94 0.87
CA LEU A 93 1.24 -8.83 1.79
C LEU A 93 1.01 -9.62 3.08
N LYS A 94 -0.20 -9.57 3.65
CA LYS A 94 -0.56 -10.35 4.84
C LYS A 94 -0.45 -11.85 4.59
N LEU A 95 -1.12 -12.36 3.54
CA LEU A 95 -1.16 -13.81 3.27
C LEU A 95 0.20 -14.35 2.85
N ARG A 96 0.95 -13.60 2.03
CA ARG A 96 2.30 -14.00 1.60
C ARG A 96 3.32 -13.96 2.73
N SER A 97 3.23 -12.97 3.62
CA SER A 97 4.06 -12.94 4.83
C SER A 97 3.77 -14.14 5.74
N LEU A 98 2.50 -14.50 5.92
CA LEU A 98 2.12 -15.70 6.68
C LEU A 98 2.66 -16.99 6.03
N LYS A 99 2.53 -17.14 4.70
CA LYS A 99 3.09 -18.28 3.94
C LYS A 99 4.59 -18.45 4.19
N HIS A 100 5.34 -17.35 4.19
CA HIS A 100 6.80 -17.35 4.35
C HIS A 100 7.30 -17.26 5.80
N ARG A 101 6.38 -17.26 6.77
CA ARG A 101 6.67 -17.07 8.20
C ARG A 101 7.49 -15.79 8.45
N VAL A 102 7.16 -14.73 7.73
CA VAL A 102 7.71 -13.39 7.93
C VAL A 102 6.83 -12.68 8.94
N GLU A 103 7.47 -12.15 9.98
CA GLU A 103 6.77 -11.41 11.02
C GLU A 103 6.19 -10.11 10.45
N ILE A 104 4.87 -9.97 10.51
CA ILE A 104 4.17 -8.76 10.11
C ILE A 104 4.10 -7.85 11.32
N GLN A 105 4.70 -6.66 11.21
CA GLN A 105 4.84 -5.77 12.37
C GLN A 105 3.87 -4.57 12.35
N HIS A 106 2.81 -4.60 11.53
CA HIS A 106 1.89 -3.47 11.28
C HIS A 106 0.38 -3.81 11.37
N PHE A 107 -0.03 -4.62 12.35
CA PHE A 107 -1.42 -4.65 12.85
C PHE A 107 -1.57 -3.90 14.18
N GLN A 108 -0.58 -3.09 14.55
CA GLN A 108 -0.64 -2.28 15.76
C GLN A 108 -1.69 -1.18 15.60
N LYS A 109 -2.30 -0.81 16.73
CA LYS A 109 -3.41 0.17 16.89
C LYS A 109 -3.22 1.54 16.21
N TYR A 110 -2.00 1.85 15.76
CA TYR A 110 -1.59 3.17 15.28
C TYR A 110 -1.31 3.24 13.77
N VAL A 111 -1.36 2.10 13.06
CA VAL A 111 -1.20 2.09 11.60
C VAL A 111 -2.54 2.42 10.99
N GLN A 112 -2.69 3.65 10.50
CA GLN A 112 -3.85 4.00 9.69
C GLN A 112 -3.62 3.51 8.26
N ARG A 113 -4.68 3.07 7.58
CA ARG A 113 -4.64 2.81 6.15
C ARG A 113 -5.63 3.71 5.44
N LYS A 114 -5.22 4.26 4.30
CA LYS A 114 -6.02 5.11 3.43
C LYS A 114 -6.01 4.51 2.04
N ASP A 115 -7.15 3.96 1.65
CA ASP A 115 -7.36 3.47 0.29
C ASP A 115 -7.91 4.61 -0.57
N ILE A 116 -7.09 5.13 -1.49
CA ILE A 116 -7.45 6.24 -2.37
C ILE A 116 -8.69 5.90 -3.19
N ARG A 117 -8.78 4.66 -3.70
CA ARG A 117 -9.92 4.25 -4.54
C ARG A 117 -11.22 4.34 -3.75
N LEU A 118 -11.22 3.91 -2.48
CA LEU A 118 -12.40 3.93 -1.63
C LEU A 118 -12.76 5.33 -1.12
N ILE A 119 -11.77 6.22 -0.98
CA ILE A 119 -12.03 7.61 -0.60
C ILE A 119 -12.68 8.37 -1.77
N LEU A 120 -12.19 8.17 -2.99
CA LEU A 120 -12.72 8.81 -4.20
C LEU A 120 -14.05 8.18 -4.65
N ASP A 121 -14.21 6.87 -4.50
CA ASP A 121 -15.44 6.14 -4.80
C ASP A 121 -15.71 5.04 -3.77
N ALA A 122 -16.66 5.32 -2.86
CA ALA A 122 -17.03 4.39 -1.80
C ALA A 122 -17.70 3.09 -2.32
N ASN A 123 -18.08 3.01 -3.60
CA ASN A 123 -18.68 1.82 -4.18
C ASN A 123 -17.63 0.74 -4.50
N ARG A 124 -17.37 -0.13 -3.51
CA ARG A 124 -16.49 -1.30 -3.64
C ARG A 124 -16.81 -2.21 -4.83
N LEU A 125 -18.08 -2.28 -5.25
CA LEU A 125 -18.54 -3.18 -6.33
C LEU A 125 -18.37 -2.58 -7.72
N LYS A 126 -18.04 -1.28 -7.83
CA LYS A 126 -17.86 -0.62 -9.11
C LYS A 126 -16.60 -1.17 -9.79
N LYS A 127 -16.78 -1.72 -10.98
CA LYS A 127 -15.69 -2.15 -11.85
C LYS A 127 -15.22 -0.97 -12.69
N GLY A 128 -13.95 -0.97 -13.07
CA GLY A 128 -13.42 -0.03 -14.07
C GLY A 128 -13.05 1.35 -13.54
N THR A 129 -12.48 1.42 -12.33
CA THR A 129 -11.77 2.62 -11.87
C THR A 129 -10.33 2.22 -11.57
N ARG A 130 -9.50 2.14 -12.62
CA ARG A 130 -8.06 1.91 -12.53
C ARG A 130 -7.37 3.18 -12.05
N LEU A 131 -6.13 3.06 -11.58
CA LEU A 131 -5.30 4.20 -11.23
C LEU A 131 -5.18 5.19 -12.42
N SER A 132 -4.94 4.66 -13.62
CA SER A 132 -4.83 5.44 -14.85
C SER A 132 -6.12 6.18 -15.22
N ASP A 133 -7.31 5.64 -14.93
CA ASP A 133 -8.58 6.32 -15.17
C ASP A 133 -8.69 7.60 -14.31
N TYR A 134 -8.25 7.53 -13.05
CA TYR A 134 -8.19 8.70 -12.17
C TYR A 134 -7.11 9.69 -12.58
N CYS A 135 -5.93 9.21 -13.01
CA CYS A 135 -4.88 10.08 -13.53
C CYS A 135 -5.36 10.87 -14.75
N ALA A 136 -6.00 10.20 -15.71
CA ALA A 136 -6.57 10.85 -16.88
C ALA A 136 -7.65 11.88 -16.51
N PHE A 137 -8.53 11.55 -15.55
CA PHE A 137 -9.56 12.46 -15.06
C PHE A 137 -8.98 13.70 -14.35
N LEU A 138 -7.91 13.54 -13.58
CA LEU A 138 -7.27 14.61 -12.81
C LEU A 138 -6.20 15.38 -13.61
N GLY A 139 -5.93 15.01 -14.86
CA GLY A 139 -4.90 15.63 -15.68
C GLY A 139 -3.46 15.28 -15.25
N ILE A 140 -3.28 14.16 -14.55
CA ILE A 140 -1.96 13.63 -14.19
C ILE A 140 -1.42 12.86 -15.41
N PRO A 141 -0.24 13.21 -15.94
CA PRO A 141 0.33 12.50 -17.08
C PRO A 141 0.67 11.06 -16.70
N ASP A 142 0.26 10.11 -17.54
CA ASP A 142 0.66 8.71 -17.45
C ASP A 142 1.72 8.45 -18.53
N GLY A 143 2.96 8.24 -18.10
CA GLY A 143 4.09 7.95 -18.98
C GLY A 143 4.39 6.45 -19.10
N ASP A 144 3.54 5.61 -18.51
CA ASP A 144 3.77 4.18 -18.42
C ASP A 144 2.94 3.41 -19.45
N GLU A 145 3.64 2.62 -20.25
CA GLU A 145 3.04 1.75 -21.27
C GLU A 145 2.79 0.34 -20.75
N LEU A 146 3.35 0.00 -19.58
CA LEU A 146 3.16 -1.30 -18.96
C LEU A 146 1.85 -1.36 -18.20
N VAL A 147 1.25 -2.55 -18.19
CA VAL A 147 0.06 -2.85 -17.40
C VAL A 147 0.34 -4.07 -16.54
N GLY A 148 -0.24 -4.12 -15.34
CA GLY A 148 0.01 -5.19 -14.36
C GLY A 148 -0.16 -6.63 -14.89
N SER A 149 -0.97 -6.86 -15.94
CA SER A 149 -1.09 -8.18 -16.56
C SER A 149 0.17 -8.67 -17.28
N MET A 150 1.14 -7.78 -17.54
CA MET A 150 2.42 -8.11 -18.19
C MET A 150 3.49 -8.59 -17.18
N ILE A 151 3.30 -8.29 -15.89
CA ILE A 151 4.25 -8.58 -14.81
C ILE A 151 4.66 -10.07 -14.74
N PRO A 152 3.75 -11.05 -14.88
CA PRO A 152 4.14 -12.46 -14.80
C PRO A 152 5.13 -12.84 -15.92
N GLN A 153 4.91 -12.32 -17.12
CA GLN A 153 5.79 -12.55 -18.27
C GLN A 153 7.14 -11.85 -18.07
N LEU A 154 7.14 -10.56 -17.70
CA LEU A 154 8.37 -9.81 -17.44
C LEU A 154 9.22 -10.49 -16.36
N PHE A 155 8.59 -10.99 -15.30
CA PHE A 155 9.28 -11.69 -14.22
C PHE A 155 9.89 -13.02 -14.70
N ALA A 156 9.15 -13.80 -15.50
CA ALA A 156 9.64 -15.04 -16.09
C ALA A 156 10.83 -14.80 -17.05
N GLU A 157 10.85 -13.67 -17.73
CA GLU A 157 11.92 -13.24 -18.64
C GLU A 157 13.10 -12.56 -17.93
N GLY A 158 13.03 -12.36 -16.60
CA GLY A 158 14.08 -11.68 -15.84
C GLY A 158 14.16 -10.16 -16.10
N LYS A 159 13.10 -9.57 -16.65
CA LYS A 159 12.95 -8.13 -16.95
C LYS A 159 12.58 -7.33 -15.72
N TYR A 160 13.48 -7.36 -14.73
CA TYR A 160 13.24 -6.77 -13.41
C TYR A 160 13.24 -5.24 -13.45
N GLU A 161 14.07 -4.63 -14.30
CA GLU A 161 14.13 -3.16 -14.38
C GLU A 161 12.83 -2.58 -14.96
N GLU A 162 12.19 -3.29 -15.88
CA GLU A 162 10.88 -2.92 -16.43
C GLU A 162 9.77 -2.99 -15.37
N ILE A 163 9.74 -4.07 -14.57
CA ILE A 163 8.81 -4.19 -13.42
C ILE A 163 9.05 -3.07 -12.42
N LYS A 164 10.32 -2.78 -12.12
CA LYS A 164 10.69 -1.70 -11.21
C LYS A 164 10.18 -0.36 -11.73
N LYS A 165 10.48 -0.03 -12.99
CA LYS A 165 10.04 1.22 -13.61
C LYS A 165 8.51 1.39 -13.62
N HIS A 166 7.77 0.30 -13.89
CA HIS A 166 6.30 0.29 -13.78
C HIS A 166 5.83 0.69 -12.38
N LEU A 167 6.38 0.01 -11.37
CA LEU A 167 6.07 0.28 -9.96
C LEU A 167 6.46 1.70 -9.53
N GLU A 168 7.58 2.25 -10.05
CA GLU A 168 7.96 3.64 -9.81
C GLU A 168 6.91 4.63 -10.34
N PHE A 169 6.35 4.37 -11.53
CA PHE A 169 5.26 5.18 -12.09
C PHE A 169 3.97 5.06 -11.27
N ASP A 170 3.57 3.85 -10.86
CA ASP A 170 2.35 3.64 -10.09
C ASP A 170 2.42 4.29 -8.69
N LEU A 171 3.60 4.23 -8.05
CA LEU A 171 3.86 4.97 -6.82
C LEU A 171 3.78 6.49 -7.02
N ASP A 172 4.38 7.02 -8.08
CA ASP A 172 4.36 8.47 -8.35
C ASP A 172 2.95 8.97 -8.66
N LYS A 173 2.19 8.24 -9.49
CA LYS A 173 0.77 8.51 -9.75
C LYS A 173 -0.05 8.53 -8.45
N THR A 174 0.16 7.52 -7.59
CA THR A 174 -0.52 7.44 -6.30
C THR A 174 -0.15 8.62 -5.39
N LEU A 175 1.11 9.02 -5.35
CA LEU A 175 1.57 10.20 -4.61
C LEU A 175 0.96 11.50 -5.14
N GLN A 176 0.90 11.69 -6.45
CA GLN A 176 0.31 12.87 -7.08
C GLN A 176 -1.18 13.00 -6.73
N ILE A 177 -1.95 11.90 -6.82
CA ILE A 177 -3.35 11.89 -6.40
C ILE A 177 -3.47 12.22 -4.90
N TRP A 178 -2.64 11.60 -4.05
CA TRP A 178 -2.66 11.87 -2.61
C TRP A 178 -2.38 13.34 -2.27
N LYS A 179 -1.39 13.96 -2.94
CA LYS A 179 -1.08 15.38 -2.80
C LYS A 179 -2.26 16.27 -3.18
N LEU A 180 -2.91 16.00 -4.32
CA LEU A 180 -4.13 16.72 -4.72
C LEU A 180 -5.25 16.56 -3.70
N MET A 181 -5.48 15.34 -3.20
CA MET A 181 -6.49 15.10 -2.17
C MET A 181 -6.23 15.91 -0.89
N LYS A 182 -4.97 16.06 -0.49
CA LYS A 182 -4.57 16.93 0.64
C LYS A 182 -4.76 18.41 0.34
N GLU A 183 -4.28 18.87 -0.83
CA GLU A 183 -4.39 20.26 -1.26
C GLU A 183 -5.85 20.75 -1.26
N TYR A 184 -6.76 19.91 -1.77
CA TYR A 184 -8.19 20.21 -1.85
C TYR A 184 -9.00 19.70 -0.65
N ARG A 185 -8.35 19.28 0.44
CA ARG A 185 -8.98 18.88 1.72
C ARG A 185 -10.02 17.77 1.61
N VAL A 186 -9.82 16.84 0.67
CA VAL A 186 -10.55 15.57 0.61
C VAL A 186 -10.15 14.69 1.79
N VAL A 187 -8.91 14.85 2.26
CA VAL A 187 -8.32 14.17 3.43
C VAL A 187 -7.62 15.20 4.33
N GLU A 188 -7.31 14.79 5.57
CA GLU A 188 -6.57 15.57 6.56
C GLU A 188 -5.07 15.72 6.23
#